data_AF-X6CUW1-F1
#
_entry.id   AF-X6CUW1-F1
#
_cell.length_a   1.000
_cell.length_b   1.000
_cell.length_c   1.000
_cell.angle_alpha   90.00
_cell.angle_beta   90.00
_cell.angle_gamma   90.00
#
_symmetry.space_group_name_H-M   'P 1'
#
loop_
_entity.id
_entity.type
_entity.pdbx_description
1 polymer ?
#
loop_
_entity_poly.entity_id
_entity_poly.type
_entity_poly.pdbx_seq_one_letter_code
_entity_poly.pdbx_strand_id
1 'polypeptide(L)'
;MDDRKKDVIRETDAEAIRLAKTLLRSARFGALAVLEPRTGSPLVSRVGVATDIDGAPLILVSMLSAHTPALLADPRCSLLLGEPGKGDPLAHPRLTLICGASRLERGSGIHARAERRYLNRNPKAGLYAGLGDFSIFRLEPQRASLNGGFGKAYLLDRSDLTSSGPIVEELADSEQSAIEHMNAEHLDAVAVYAHQFARASGEGWTIAGLDADGMDLVSGDNVCRVFFPQPLVAAGELRPALVEMVRSGRTMMKTNDRT
;
A
#
# COMPACT_ATOMS: atom_id res chain seq x y z
N MET A 1 -13.09 21.23 39.84
CA MET A 1 -11.90 20.94 39.03
C MET A 1 -12.40 20.30 37.75
N ASP A 2 -12.29 21.03 36.65
CA ASP A 2 -12.72 20.60 35.33
C ASP A 2 -11.77 19.52 34.83
N ASP A 3 -12.16 18.25 35.01
CA ASP A 3 -11.43 17.07 34.54
C ASP A 3 -11.67 16.92 33.03
N ARG A 4 -11.14 17.88 32.26
CA ARG A 4 -11.00 17.72 30.82
C ARG A 4 -9.99 16.60 30.61
N LYS A 5 -10.48 15.35 30.54
CA LYS A 5 -9.75 14.20 30.02
C LYS A 5 -8.99 14.66 28.79
N LYS A 6 -7.66 14.77 28.91
CA LYS A 6 -6.80 15.03 27.75
C LYS A 6 -7.10 13.95 26.75
N ASP A 7 -7.65 14.36 25.60
CA ASP A 7 -7.83 13.42 24.51
C ASP A 7 -6.44 12.94 24.09
N VAL A 8 -6.22 11.64 24.23
CA VAL A 8 -4.95 10.99 23.90
C VAL A 8 -4.84 10.80 22.39
N ILE A 9 -5.97 10.91 21.67
CA ILE A 9 -6.04 10.90 20.21
C ILE A 9 -5.73 12.31 19.70
N ARG A 10 -4.78 12.39 18.77
CA ARG A 10 -4.41 13.63 18.09
C ARG A 10 -5.32 13.82 16.89
N GLU A 11 -5.54 15.08 16.52
CA GLU A 11 -6.19 15.43 15.26
C GLU A 11 -5.39 14.85 14.08
N THR A 12 -6.10 14.27 13.11
CA THR A 12 -5.49 13.66 11.93
C THR A 12 -5.09 14.74 10.94
N ASP A 13 -3.79 14.94 10.80
CA ASP A 13 -3.17 15.91 9.91
C ASP A 13 -2.59 15.25 8.64
N ALA A 14 -2.11 16.07 7.70
CA ALA A 14 -1.55 15.60 6.44
C ALA A 14 -0.32 14.68 6.62
N GLU A 15 0.46 14.87 7.68
CA GLU A 15 1.63 14.03 7.98
C GLU A 15 1.22 12.65 8.51
N ALA A 16 0.19 12.59 9.37
CA ALA A 16 -0.41 11.35 9.81
C ALA A 16 -1.02 10.56 8.64
N ILE A 17 -1.75 11.24 7.75
CA ILE A 17 -2.31 10.65 6.52
C ILE A 17 -1.19 10.10 5.64
N ARG A 18 -0.14 10.89 5.39
CA ARG A 18 1.01 10.46 4.59
C ARG A 18 1.72 9.26 5.21
N LEU A 19 1.89 9.23 6.53
CA LEU A 19 2.48 8.09 7.24
C LEU A 19 1.62 6.82 7.13
N ALA A 20 0.30 6.94 7.31
CA ALA A 20 -0.63 5.82 7.14
C ALA A 20 -0.58 5.27 5.70
N LYS A 21 -0.68 6.15 4.69
CA LYS A 21 -0.54 5.75 3.28
C LYS A 21 0.82 5.13 2.99
N THR A 22 1.90 5.62 3.60
CA THR A 22 3.23 5.02 3.46
C THR A 22 3.24 3.58 3.97
N LEU A 23 2.77 3.34 5.20
CA LEU A 23 2.71 2.00 5.80
C LEU A 23 1.84 1.04 4.98
N LEU A 24 0.71 1.52 4.47
CA LEU A 24 -0.19 0.74 3.62
C LEU A 24 0.45 0.41 2.27
N ARG A 25 0.98 1.41 1.59
CA ARG A 25 1.55 1.25 0.24
C ARG A 25 2.89 0.51 0.23
N SER A 26 3.64 0.51 1.32
CA SER A 26 4.91 -0.23 1.40
C SER A 26 4.78 -1.64 1.98
N ALA A 27 3.62 -2.01 2.53
CA ALA A 27 3.41 -3.32 3.13
C ALA A 27 3.52 -4.47 2.12
N ARG A 28 4.38 -5.44 2.43
CA ARG A 28 4.47 -6.72 1.70
C ARG A 28 3.61 -7.82 2.33
N PHE A 29 3.31 -7.68 3.61
CA PHE A 29 2.50 -8.59 4.38
C PHE A 29 1.90 -7.86 5.58
N GLY A 30 0.95 -8.51 6.24
CA GLY A 30 0.33 -8.03 7.46
C GLY A 30 -0.26 -9.16 8.30
N ALA A 31 -0.70 -8.82 9.51
CA ALA A 31 -1.49 -9.72 10.34
C ALA A 31 -2.98 -9.46 10.10
N LEU A 32 -3.66 -10.43 9.50
CA LEU A 32 -5.09 -10.40 9.23
C LEU A 32 -5.83 -11.05 10.40
N ALA A 33 -6.74 -10.31 11.02
CA ALA A 33 -7.68 -10.80 12.00
C ALA A 33 -9.07 -10.97 11.37
N VAL A 34 -9.68 -12.13 11.62
CA VAL A 34 -11.02 -12.53 11.13
C VAL A 34 -11.82 -13.17 12.27
N LEU A 35 -13.11 -13.40 12.07
CA LEU A 35 -13.98 -14.05 13.06
C LEU A 35 -14.22 -15.52 12.69
N GLU A 36 -13.89 -16.45 13.59
CA GLU A 36 -14.17 -17.86 13.38
C GLU A 36 -15.70 -18.12 13.33
N PRO A 37 -16.24 -18.78 12.29
CA PRO A 37 -17.69 -18.88 12.09
C PRO A 37 -18.46 -19.58 13.22
N ARG A 38 -17.84 -20.58 13.87
CA ARG A 38 -18.51 -21.40 14.89
C ARG A 38 -18.47 -20.80 16.29
N THR A 39 -17.36 -20.14 16.62
CA THR A 39 -17.06 -19.70 17.99
C THR A 39 -17.19 -18.19 18.14
N GLY A 40 -17.10 -17.43 17.05
CA GLY A 40 -16.96 -15.98 17.06
C GLY A 40 -15.58 -15.52 17.57
N SER A 41 -14.66 -16.43 17.84
CA SER A 41 -13.31 -16.11 18.31
C SER A 41 -12.52 -15.35 17.24
N PRO A 42 -11.68 -14.37 17.62
CA PRO A 42 -10.76 -13.74 16.69
C PRO A 42 -9.66 -14.73 16.29
N LEU A 43 -9.51 -14.97 14.99
CA LEU A 43 -8.41 -15.73 14.41
C LEU A 43 -7.43 -14.77 13.72
N VAL A 44 -6.14 -14.88 14.02
CA VAL A 44 -5.09 -14.06 13.41
C VAL A 44 -4.15 -14.92 12.58
N SER A 45 -3.85 -14.49 11.36
CA SER A 45 -2.90 -15.16 10.48
C SER A 45 -2.13 -14.15 9.64
N ARG A 46 -0.96 -14.55 9.13
CA ARG A 46 -0.16 -13.70 8.23
C ARG A 46 -0.67 -13.84 6.79
N VAL A 47 -0.79 -12.72 6.10
CA VAL A 47 -1.16 -12.67 4.67
C VAL A 47 -0.16 -11.83 3.89
N GLY A 48 0.08 -12.18 2.62
CA GLY A 48 0.75 -11.30 1.68
C GLY A 48 -0.16 -10.13 1.31
N VAL A 49 0.42 -8.95 1.10
CA VAL A 49 -0.32 -7.71 0.85
C VAL A 49 0.22 -7.03 -0.40
N ALA A 50 -0.70 -6.49 -1.19
CA ALA A 50 -0.46 -5.44 -2.17
C ALA A 50 -1.59 -4.40 -2.03
N THR A 51 -1.64 -3.41 -2.92
CA THR A 51 -2.75 -2.45 -2.98
C THR A 51 -3.26 -2.33 -4.41
N ASP A 52 -4.57 -2.12 -4.54
CA ASP A 52 -5.20 -1.68 -5.78
C ASP A 52 -4.88 -0.18 -6.02
N ILE A 53 -5.30 0.36 -7.16
CA ILE A 53 -4.95 1.73 -7.57
C ILE A 53 -5.38 2.78 -6.55
N ASP A 54 -6.61 2.67 -6.06
CA ASP A 54 -7.15 3.58 -5.06
C ASP A 54 -6.52 3.42 -3.67
N GLY A 55 -5.83 2.31 -3.39
CA GLY A 55 -5.17 2.07 -2.10
C GLY A 55 -5.81 0.99 -1.24
N ALA A 56 -6.93 0.40 -1.65
CA ALA A 56 -7.48 -0.71 -0.93
C ALA A 56 -6.49 -1.90 -0.89
N PRO A 57 -6.23 -2.50 0.28
CA PRO A 57 -5.41 -3.70 0.37
C PRO A 57 -5.97 -4.85 -0.48
N LEU A 58 -5.05 -5.56 -1.14
CA LEU A 58 -5.30 -6.81 -1.85
C LEU A 58 -4.56 -7.93 -1.13
N ILE A 59 -5.26 -9.04 -0.89
CA ILE A 59 -4.66 -10.28 -0.39
C ILE A 59 -4.96 -11.41 -1.36
N LEU A 60 -4.02 -12.33 -1.56
CA LEU A 60 -4.18 -13.55 -2.34
C LEU A 60 -4.10 -14.75 -1.40
N VAL A 61 -5.21 -15.46 -1.23
CA VAL A 61 -5.35 -16.50 -0.20
C VAL A 61 -5.88 -17.82 -0.78
N SER A 62 -5.41 -18.95 -0.25
CA SER A 62 -5.92 -20.27 -0.60
C SER A 62 -7.25 -20.55 0.12
N MET A 63 -8.17 -21.23 -0.54
CA MET A 63 -9.42 -21.75 0.02
C MET A 63 -9.19 -22.74 1.16
N LEU A 64 -7.97 -23.28 1.30
CA LEU A 64 -7.57 -24.19 2.38
C LEU A 64 -7.06 -23.46 3.63
N SER A 65 -6.82 -22.15 3.55
CA SER A 65 -6.33 -21.37 4.69
C SER A 65 -7.45 -21.13 5.70
N ALA A 66 -7.15 -21.21 7.00
CA ALA A 66 -8.16 -21.05 8.06
C ALA A 66 -8.92 -19.71 8.02
N HIS A 67 -8.28 -18.64 7.54
CA HIS A 67 -8.93 -17.33 7.40
C HIS A 67 -9.94 -17.25 6.25
N THR A 68 -9.84 -18.10 5.22
CA THR A 68 -10.70 -18.00 4.03
C THR A 68 -12.15 -18.36 4.31
N PRO A 69 -12.50 -19.52 4.92
CA PRO A 69 -13.89 -19.80 5.28
C PRO A 69 -14.44 -18.80 6.32
N ALA A 70 -13.58 -18.23 7.17
CA ALA A 70 -13.96 -17.15 8.08
C ALA A 70 -14.39 -15.89 7.32
N LEU A 71 -13.57 -15.40 6.37
CA LEU A 71 -13.91 -14.25 5.53
C LEU A 71 -15.16 -14.46 4.67
N LEU A 72 -15.40 -15.68 4.21
CA LEU A 72 -16.60 -16.01 3.43
C LEU A 72 -17.87 -16.02 4.28
N ALA A 73 -17.76 -16.40 5.56
CA ALA A 73 -18.90 -16.40 6.48
C ALA A 73 -19.19 -15.00 7.05
N ASP A 74 -18.14 -14.22 7.36
CA ASP A 74 -18.24 -12.85 7.84
C ASP A 74 -17.14 -12.00 7.19
N PRO A 75 -17.50 -10.99 6.37
CA PRO A 75 -16.51 -10.20 5.66
C PRO A 75 -15.76 -9.22 6.56
N ARG A 76 -16.16 -9.04 7.83
CA ARG A 76 -15.49 -8.10 8.74
C ARG A 76 -14.12 -8.63 9.11
N CYS A 77 -13.10 -7.84 8.85
CA CYS A 77 -11.72 -8.17 9.18
C CYS A 77 -10.93 -6.94 9.63
N SER A 78 -9.77 -7.19 10.24
CA SER A 78 -8.79 -6.15 10.56
C SER A 78 -7.42 -6.54 10.01
N LEU A 79 -6.67 -5.56 9.50
CA LEU A 79 -5.31 -5.77 8.98
C LEU A 79 -4.33 -4.85 9.72
N LEU A 80 -3.38 -5.46 10.43
CA LEU A 80 -2.28 -4.73 11.06
C LEU A 80 -1.06 -4.71 10.13
N LEU A 81 -0.56 -3.50 9.88
CA LEU A 81 0.61 -3.19 9.05
C LEU A 81 1.63 -2.37 9.85
N GLY A 82 2.89 -2.46 9.44
CA GLY A 82 4.02 -1.82 10.11
C GLY A 82 4.79 -2.83 10.95
N GLU A 83 6.10 -2.87 10.75
CA GLU A 83 6.99 -3.78 11.45
C GLU A 83 7.93 -3.01 12.37
N PRO A 84 8.28 -3.58 13.53
CA PRO A 84 9.28 -3.00 14.39
C PRO A 84 10.68 -3.18 13.78
N GLY A 85 11.47 -2.11 13.80
CA GLY A 85 12.91 -2.18 13.60
C GLY A 85 13.68 -2.46 14.89
N LYS A 86 14.97 -2.13 14.92
CA LYS A 86 15.80 -2.19 16.14
C LYS A 86 15.25 -1.25 17.23
N GLY A 87 15.37 -1.65 18.50
CA GLY A 87 14.96 -0.86 19.66
C GLY A 87 13.60 -1.30 20.22
N ASP A 88 12.90 -0.37 20.89
CA ASP A 88 11.56 -0.65 21.44
C ASP A 88 10.54 -0.84 20.30
N PRO A 89 9.85 -2.00 20.21
CA PRO A 89 8.87 -2.25 19.17
C PRO A 89 7.70 -1.25 19.17
N LEU A 90 7.34 -0.67 20.31
CA LEU A 90 6.24 0.30 20.43
C LEU A 90 6.63 1.72 20.00
N ALA A 91 7.91 1.97 19.72
CA ALA A 91 8.38 3.21 19.12
C ALA A 91 8.11 3.29 17.61
N HIS A 92 7.90 2.14 16.95
CA HIS A 92 7.75 2.07 15.49
C HIS A 92 6.31 2.32 15.03
N PRO A 93 6.10 3.00 13.90
CA PRO A 93 4.76 3.23 13.37
C PRO A 93 4.03 1.94 12.98
N ARG A 94 2.73 1.90 13.22
CA ARG A 94 1.84 0.80 12.84
C ARG A 94 0.44 1.31 12.53
N LEU A 95 -0.19 0.69 11.55
CA LEU A 95 -1.52 1.01 11.05
C LEU A 95 -2.42 -0.21 11.20
N THR A 96 -3.52 -0.07 11.93
CA THR A 96 -4.57 -1.08 12.00
C THR A 96 -5.76 -0.62 11.16
N LEU A 97 -6.03 -1.32 10.07
CA LEU A 97 -7.20 -1.09 9.22
C LEU A 97 -8.39 -1.92 9.71
N ILE A 98 -9.58 -1.33 9.77
CA ILE A 98 -10.84 -2.07 9.91
C ILE A 98 -11.51 -2.10 8.54
N CYS A 99 -11.76 -3.30 8.02
CA CYS A 99 -12.18 -3.49 6.63
C CYS A 99 -13.38 -4.43 6.50
N GLY A 100 -14.08 -4.31 5.37
CA GLY A 100 -14.89 -5.38 4.82
C GLY A 100 -14.14 -6.08 3.68
N ALA A 101 -14.04 -7.40 3.72
CA ALA A 101 -13.42 -8.18 2.66
C ALA A 101 -14.44 -8.52 1.56
N SER A 102 -14.04 -8.33 0.30
CA SER A 102 -14.79 -8.75 -0.88
C SER A 102 -13.95 -9.69 -1.71
N ARG A 103 -14.45 -10.90 -1.97
CA ARG A 103 -13.81 -11.84 -2.90
C ARG A 103 -14.04 -11.34 -4.32
N LEU A 104 -12.96 -11.14 -5.07
CA LEU A 104 -13.07 -10.73 -6.46
C LEU A 104 -13.40 -11.93 -7.35
N GLU A 105 -14.39 -11.78 -8.21
CA GLU A 105 -14.77 -12.83 -9.17
C GLU A 105 -13.67 -13.01 -10.21
N ARG A 106 -13.14 -14.24 -10.30
CA ARG A 106 -12.09 -14.59 -11.27
C ARG A 106 -12.57 -14.34 -12.69
N GLY A 107 -11.74 -13.68 -13.49
CA GLY A 107 -12.06 -13.31 -14.87
C GLY A 107 -12.77 -11.98 -15.05
N SER A 108 -13.25 -11.34 -13.97
CA SER A 108 -13.73 -9.96 -14.03
C SER A 108 -12.58 -8.96 -14.31
N GLY A 109 -12.91 -7.79 -14.86
CA GLY A 109 -11.92 -6.74 -15.11
C GLY A 109 -11.21 -6.26 -13.84
N ILE A 110 -11.97 -6.12 -12.74
CA ILE A 110 -11.42 -5.75 -11.42
C ILE A 110 -10.46 -6.83 -10.90
N HIS A 111 -10.82 -8.12 -11.05
CA HIS A 111 -9.91 -9.21 -10.69
C HIS A 111 -8.62 -9.18 -11.51
N ALA A 112 -8.71 -9.02 -12.83
CA ALA A 112 -7.53 -8.98 -13.69
C ALA A 112 -6.57 -7.84 -13.31
N ARG A 113 -7.10 -6.64 -13.03
CA ARG A 113 -6.34 -5.50 -12.52
C ARG A 113 -5.68 -5.80 -11.17
N ALA A 114 -6.44 -6.36 -10.23
CA ALA A 114 -5.97 -6.68 -8.90
C ALA A 114 -4.88 -7.77 -8.91
N GLU A 115 -5.04 -8.80 -9.73
CA GLU A 115 -4.05 -9.88 -9.91
C GLU A 115 -2.74 -9.33 -10.47
N ARG A 116 -2.82 -8.54 -11.53
CA ARG A 116 -1.66 -7.84 -12.11
C ARG A 116 -0.92 -7.01 -11.06
N ARG A 117 -1.61 -6.12 -10.32
CA ARG A 117 -0.97 -5.31 -9.29
C ARG A 117 -0.39 -6.15 -8.15
N TYR A 118 -1.09 -7.20 -7.73
CA TYR A 118 -0.60 -8.10 -6.70
C TYR A 118 0.69 -8.81 -7.15
N LEU A 119 0.76 -9.26 -8.40
CA LEU A 119 1.93 -9.93 -8.97
C LEU A 119 3.10 -8.98 -9.24
N ASN A 120 2.85 -7.74 -9.69
CA ASN A 120 3.89 -6.71 -9.81
C ASN A 120 4.57 -6.47 -8.46
N ARG A 121 3.80 -6.48 -7.36
CA ARG A 121 4.32 -6.34 -6.00
C ARG A 121 4.97 -7.62 -5.48
N ASN A 122 4.39 -8.78 -5.77
CA ASN A 122 4.78 -10.07 -5.23
C ASN A 122 5.05 -11.09 -6.35
N PRO A 123 6.15 -10.97 -7.12
CA PRO A 123 6.36 -11.81 -8.31
C PRO A 123 6.37 -13.33 -8.02
N LYS A 124 6.89 -13.71 -6.84
CA LYS A 124 6.92 -15.13 -6.39
C LYS A 124 5.52 -15.73 -6.23
N ALA A 125 4.48 -14.91 -6.07
CA ALA A 125 3.10 -15.37 -6.00
C ALA A 125 2.58 -15.94 -7.33
N GLY A 126 3.25 -15.67 -8.46
CA GLY A 126 2.92 -16.28 -9.75
C GLY A 126 2.98 -17.81 -9.74
N LEU A 127 3.71 -18.41 -8.80
CA LEU A 127 3.76 -19.86 -8.61
C LEU A 127 2.43 -20.46 -8.12
N TYR A 128 1.55 -19.66 -7.51
CA TYR A 128 0.30 -20.15 -6.93
C TYR A 128 -0.95 -19.31 -7.26
N ALA A 129 -0.82 -18.07 -7.76
CA ALA A 129 -1.97 -17.21 -8.07
C ALA A 129 -2.96 -17.80 -9.08
N GLY A 130 -2.43 -18.54 -10.06
CA GLY A 130 -3.22 -19.24 -11.08
C GLY A 130 -3.84 -20.56 -10.63
N LEU A 131 -3.54 -21.04 -9.42
CA LEU A 131 -4.15 -22.27 -8.90
C LEU A 131 -5.62 -22.01 -8.57
N GLY A 132 -6.49 -22.97 -8.91
CA GLY A 132 -7.94 -22.81 -8.80
C GLY A 132 -8.46 -22.62 -7.38
N ASP A 133 -7.68 -23.01 -6.37
CA ASP A 133 -8.00 -22.82 -4.96
C ASP A 133 -7.50 -21.49 -4.39
N PHE A 134 -6.80 -20.64 -5.16
CA PHE A 134 -6.43 -19.31 -4.71
C PHE A 134 -7.44 -18.27 -5.21
N SER A 135 -7.69 -17.26 -4.38
CA SER A 135 -8.55 -16.13 -4.73
C SER A 135 -8.02 -14.82 -4.17
N ILE A 136 -8.24 -13.75 -4.93
CA ILE A 136 -7.95 -12.39 -4.50
C ILE A 136 -9.14 -11.86 -3.72
N PHE A 137 -8.86 -11.34 -2.53
CA PHE A 137 -9.80 -10.53 -1.77
C PHE A 137 -9.30 -9.10 -1.76
N ARG A 138 -10.23 -8.18 -2.01
CA ARG A 138 -10.04 -6.75 -1.82
C ARG A 138 -10.62 -6.36 -0.47
N LEU A 139 -9.82 -5.72 0.37
CA LEU A 139 -10.23 -5.29 1.70
C LEU A 139 -10.63 -3.81 1.60
N GLU A 140 -11.92 -3.52 1.69
CA GLU A 140 -12.46 -2.15 1.67
C GLU A 140 -12.21 -1.48 3.03
N PRO A 141 -11.28 -0.50 3.15
CA PRO A 141 -11.03 0.17 4.41
C PRO A 141 -12.25 1.01 4.81
N GLN A 142 -12.70 0.85 6.05
CA GLN A 142 -13.79 1.65 6.62
C GLN A 142 -13.23 2.78 7.48
N ARG A 143 -12.24 2.45 8.31
CA ARG A 143 -11.49 3.36 9.18
C ARG A 143 -10.16 2.73 9.56
N ALA A 144 -9.27 3.50 10.15
CA ALA A 144 -8.00 3.00 10.68
C ALA A 144 -7.60 3.67 11.99
N SER A 145 -6.76 2.96 12.73
CA SER A 145 -6.02 3.50 13.86
C SER A 145 -4.55 3.52 13.48
N LEU A 146 -3.96 4.71 13.43
CA LEU A 146 -2.52 4.87 13.27
C LEU A 146 -1.90 5.14 14.63
N ASN A 147 -0.85 4.42 14.93
CA ASN A 147 0.09 4.85 15.93
C ASN A 147 1.42 5.17 15.24
N GLY A 148 1.82 6.43 15.26
CA GLY A 148 3.04 6.95 14.63
C GLY A 148 4.28 6.88 15.53
N GLY A 149 4.26 6.04 16.57
CA GLY A 149 5.27 5.97 17.61
C GLY A 149 4.78 6.52 18.96
N PHE A 150 5.70 6.74 19.90
CA PHE A 150 5.35 7.15 21.26
C PHE A 150 4.45 8.41 21.31
N GLY A 151 3.29 8.26 21.95
CA GLY A 151 2.35 9.36 22.18
C GLY A 151 1.66 9.93 20.93
N LYS A 152 1.76 9.27 19.78
CA LYS A 152 1.20 9.73 18.50
C LYS A 152 0.12 8.77 18.00
N ALA A 153 -1.10 8.91 18.53
CA ALA A 153 -2.25 8.11 18.10
C ALA A 153 -3.21 8.97 17.27
N TYR A 154 -3.72 8.41 16.17
CA TYR A 154 -4.62 9.07 15.22
C TYR A 154 -5.72 8.11 14.78
N LEU A 155 -6.89 8.65 14.47
CA LEU A 155 -8.01 7.93 13.85
C LEU A 155 -8.19 8.45 12.43
N LEU A 156 -8.20 7.55 11.45
CA LEU A 156 -8.35 7.88 10.04
C LEU A 156 -9.65 7.29 9.51
N ASP A 157 -10.29 8.01 8.60
CA ASP A 157 -11.44 7.50 7.86
C ASP A 157 -11.01 6.99 6.48
N ARG A 158 -11.95 6.36 5.76
CA ARG A 158 -11.70 5.82 4.41
C ARG A 158 -11.09 6.85 3.46
N SER A 159 -11.56 8.10 3.48
CA SER A 159 -11.09 9.17 2.58
C SER A 159 -9.62 9.54 2.81
N ASP A 160 -9.09 9.28 4.00
CA ASP A 160 -7.68 9.51 4.32
C ASP A 160 -6.78 8.40 3.74
N LEU A 161 -7.34 7.23 3.46
CA LEU A 161 -6.59 6.03 3.09
C LEU A 161 -6.65 5.74 1.60
N THR A 162 -7.79 6.04 0.97
CA THR A 162 -8.07 5.70 -0.43
C THR A 162 -8.31 6.93 -1.29
N SER A 163 -7.81 6.89 -2.52
CA SER A 163 -8.15 7.85 -3.57
C SER A 163 -9.54 7.56 -4.13
N SER A 164 -10.21 8.57 -4.68
CA SER A 164 -11.53 8.41 -5.29
C SER A 164 -11.67 9.30 -6.52
N GLY A 165 -12.70 9.04 -7.33
CA GLY A 165 -13.00 9.81 -8.54
C GLY A 165 -12.44 9.19 -9.83
N PRO A 166 -12.66 9.87 -10.98
CA PRO A 166 -12.35 9.34 -12.31
C PRO A 166 -10.89 8.94 -12.50
N ILE A 167 -9.97 9.65 -11.85
CA ILE A 167 -8.52 9.40 -11.90
C ILE A 167 -8.15 7.94 -11.61
N VAL A 168 -8.88 7.26 -10.72
CA VAL A 168 -8.59 5.86 -10.37
C VAL A 168 -8.77 4.94 -11.57
N GLU A 169 -9.85 5.12 -12.34
CA GLU A 169 -10.13 4.29 -13.52
C GLU A 169 -9.28 4.75 -14.72
N GLU A 170 -9.05 6.05 -14.90
CA GLU A 170 -8.15 6.55 -15.95
C GLU A 170 -6.72 6.00 -15.79
N LEU A 171 -6.22 5.94 -14.55
CA LEU A 171 -4.95 5.29 -14.25
C LEU A 171 -5.05 3.77 -14.44
N ALA A 172 -6.18 3.14 -14.10
CA ALA A 172 -6.35 1.69 -14.29
C ALA A 172 -6.11 1.23 -15.72
N ASP A 173 -6.58 2.02 -16.68
CA ASP A 173 -6.47 1.75 -18.11
C ASP A 173 -5.03 1.84 -18.64
N SER A 174 -4.20 2.69 -18.04
CA SER A 174 -2.88 3.06 -18.57
C SER A 174 -1.68 2.64 -17.71
N GLU A 175 -1.90 2.38 -16.41
CA GLU A 175 -0.86 2.14 -15.40
C GLU A 175 0.16 1.09 -15.83
N GLN A 176 -0.31 -0.09 -16.25
CA GLN A 176 0.59 -1.21 -16.54
C GLN A 176 1.56 -0.87 -17.68
N SER A 177 1.06 -0.26 -18.74
CA SER A 177 1.89 0.14 -19.87
C SER A 177 2.95 1.18 -19.47
N ALA A 178 2.61 2.09 -18.56
CA ALA A 178 3.54 3.06 -18.01
C ALA A 178 4.61 2.38 -17.14
N ILE A 179 4.23 1.42 -16.29
CA ILE A 179 5.16 0.63 -15.48
C ILE A 179 6.14 -0.14 -16.36
N GLU A 180 5.63 -0.85 -17.37
CA GLU A 180 6.44 -1.64 -18.30
C GLU A 180 7.43 -0.76 -19.07
N HIS A 181 6.98 0.37 -19.61
CA HIS A 181 7.85 1.32 -20.29
C HIS A 181 8.95 1.88 -19.37
N MET A 182 8.60 2.30 -18.15
CA MET A 182 9.56 2.82 -17.19
C MET A 182 10.60 1.77 -16.78
N ASN A 183 10.16 0.54 -16.52
CA ASN A 183 11.06 -0.54 -16.11
C ASN A 183 11.91 -1.09 -17.26
N ALA A 184 11.47 -0.96 -18.52
CA ALA A 184 12.22 -1.39 -19.68
C ALA A 184 13.25 -0.35 -20.14
N GLU A 185 12.90 0.95 -20.10
CA GLU A 185 13.69 2.00 -20.75
C GLU A 185 14.32 3.01 -19.80
N HIS A 186 13.84 3.14 -18.56
CA HIS A 186 14.17 4.27 -17.66
C HIS A 186 14.58 3.83 -16.24
N LEU A 187 15.25 2.68 -16.09
CA LEU A 187 15.72 2.20 -14.77
C LEU A 187 16.66 3.19 -14.06
N ASP A 188 17.40 4.01 -14.81
CA ASP A 188 18.22 5.09 -14.26
C ASP A 188 17.35 6.19 -13.61
N ALA A 189 16.21 6.52 -14.19
CA ALA A 189 15.23 7.42 -13.58
C ALA A 189 14.59 6.80 -12.33
N VAL A 190 14.27 5.50 -12.38
CA VAL A 190 13.73 4.76 -11.22
C VAL A 190 14.68 4.78 -10.03
N ALA A 191 15.99 4.60 -10.28
CA ALA A 191 17.00 4.73 -9.24
C ALA A 191 17.03 6.14 -8.63
N VAL A 192 16.91 7.20 -9.45
CA VAL A 192 16.80 8.59 -8.94
C VAL A 192 15.60 8.73 -8.00
N TYR A 193 14.44 8.17 -8.35
CA TYR A 193 13.26 8.23 -7.47
C TYR A 193 13.52 7.56 -6.11
N ALA A 194 14.05 6.34 -6.14
CA ALA A 194 14.35 5.57 -4.93
C ALA A 194 15.35 6.30 -4.01
N HIS A 195 16.44 6.80 -4.58
CA HIS A 195 17.52 7.41 -3.79
C HIS A 195 17.17 8.82 -3.29
N GLN A 196 16.61 9.66 -4.14
CA GLN A 196 16.43 11.08 -3.80
C GLN A 196 15.15 11.35 -3.02
N PHE A 197 14.08 10.60 -3.30
CA PHE A 197 12.76 10.89 -2.70
C PHE A 197 12.37 9.90 -1.60
N ALA A 198 12.78 8.63 -1.71
CA ALA A 198 12.56 7.65 -0.65
C ALA A 198 13.77 7.47 0.28
N ARG A 199 14.93 8.06 -0.04
CA ARG A 199 16.20 7.84 0.67
C ARG A 199 16.57 6.35 0.78
N ALA A 200 16.14 5.57 -0.20
CA ALA A 200 16.39 4.14 -0.24
C ALA A 200 17.84 3.88 -0.68
N SER A 201 18.44 2.82 -0.15
CA SER A 201 19.77 2.35 -0.53
C SER A 201 19.68 1.13 -1.44
N GLY A 202 20.81 0.75 -2.05
CA GLY A 202 20.90 -0.40 -2.95
C GLY A 202 20.41 -0.13 -4.37
N GLU A 203 20.65 -1.08 -5.27
CA GLU A 203 20.40 -0.94 -6.71
C GLU A 203 19.24 -1.84 -7.16
N GLY A 204 18.94 -1.86 -8.47
CA GLY A 204 17.95 -2.76 -9.06
C GLY A 204 16.50 -2.39 -8.74
N TRP A 205 16.24 -1.11 -8.48
CA TRP A 205 14.88 -0.61 -8.23
C TRP A 205 14.03 -0.66 -9.49
N THR A 206 12.79 -1.14 -9.33
CA THR A 206 11.74 -1.15 -10.35
C THR A 206 10.46 -0.55 -9.78
N ILE A 207 9.58 -0.08 -10.64
CA ILE A 207 8.24 0.37 -10.27
C ILE A 207 7.32 -0.86 -10.20
N ALA A 208 6.60 -1.03 -9.09
CA ALA A 208 5.60 -2.08 -8.91
C ALA A 208 4.15 -1.55 -9.03
N GLY A 209 3.95 -0.25 -8.86
CA GLY A 209 2.62 0.37 -8.91
C GLY A 209 2.71 1.88 -9.10
N LEU A 210 1.73 2.44 -9.80
CA LEU A 210 1.50 3.88 -9.93
C LEU A 210 0.05 4.18 -9.53
N ASP A 211 -0.16 5.27 -8.83
CA ASP A 211 -1.49 5.75 -8.46
C ASP A 211 -1.51 7.28 -8.38
N ALA A 212 -2.66 7.86 -8.03
CA ALA A 212 -2.83 9.31 -8.01
C ALA A 212 -1.87 10.03 -7.05
N ASP A 213 -1.43 9.38 -5.98
CA ASP A 213 -0.59 9.99 -4.96
C ASP A 213 0.91 9.79 -5.23
N GLY A 214 1.31 8.83 -6.10
CA GLY A 214 2.71 8.51 -6.30
C GLY A 214 3.01 7.15 -6.92
N MET A 215 4.20 6.65 -6.58
CA MET A 215 4.75 5.41 -7.09
C MET A 215 5.27 4.51 -5.97
N ASP A 216 5.13 3.21 -6.22
CA ASP A 216 5.61 2.14 -5.36
C ASP A 216 6.85 1.50 -5.99
N LEU A 217 7.97 1.51 -5.28
CA LEU A 217 9.24 0.99 -5.78
C LEU A 217 9.65 -0.28 -5.04
N VAL A 218 10.28 -1.21 -5.75
CA VAL A 218 10.75 -2.49 -5.20
C VAL A 218 12.16 -2.83 -5.68
N SER A 219 12.97 -3.39 -4.78
CA SER A 219 14.26 -4.03 -5.09
C SER A 219 14.42 -5.26 -4.20
N GLY A 220 14.20 -6.44 -4.80
CA GLY A 220 14.10 -7.70 -4.07
C GLY A 220 13.02 -7.66 -2.99
N ASP A 221 13.45 -7.70 -1.73
CA ASP A 221 12.57 -7.67 -0.55
C ASP A 221 12.36 -6.24 -0.01
N ASN A 222 13.10 -5.25 -0.52
CA ASN A 222 12.98 -3.86 -0.13
C ASN A 222 11.84 -3.19 -0.88
N VAL A 223 11.06 -2.39 -0.17
CA VAL A 223 9.93 -1.64 -0.71
C VAL A 223 9.95 -0.23 -0.16
N CYS A 224 9.71 0.76 -1.02
CA CYS A 224 9.48 2.12 -0.59
C CYS A 224 8.35 2.80 -1.38
N ARG A 225 7.77 3.83 -0.77
CA ARG A 225 6.74 4.67 -1.34
C ARG A 225 7.35 6.03 -1.66
N VAL A 226 7.16 6.52 -2.88
CA VAL A 226 7.52 7.87 -3.30
C VAL A 226 6.25 8.62 -3.68
N PHE A 227 5.97 9.74 -3.01
CA PHE A 227 4.81 10.58 -3.31
C PHE A 227 5.14 11.61 -4.39
N PHE A 228 4.17 11.91 -5.24
CA PHE A 228 4.23 13.10 -6.09
C PHE A 228 4.20 14.37 -5.21
N PRO A 229 4.75 15.51 -5.70
CA PRO A 229 4.66 16.78 -4.99
C PRO A 229 3.21 17.22 -4.73
N GLN A 230 2.29 16.87 -5.63
CA GLN A 230 0.84 17.03 -5.52
C GLN A 230 0.17 15.78 -6.10
N PRO A 231 -0.97 15.34 -5.54
CA PRO A 231 -1.77 14.27 -6.14
C PRO A 231 -2.21 14.62 -7.57
N LEU A 232 -2.18 13.63 -8.46
CA LEU A 232 -2.68 13.76 -9.82
C LEU A 232 -4.20 13.86 -9.80
N VAL A 233 -4.75 14.72 -10.66
CA VAL A 233 -6.21 14.85 -10.86
C VAL A 233 -6.68 14.25 -12.19
N ALA A 234 -5.76 14.01 -13.13
CA ALA A 234 -6.02 13.35 -14.41
C ALA A 234 -4.85 12.44 -14.83
N ALA A 235 -5.11 11.31 -15.51
CA ALA A 235 -4.05 10.37 -15.87
C ALA A 235 -2.98 10.97 -16.80
N GLY A 236 -3.35 11.98 -17.60
CA GLY A 236 -2.42 12.72 -18.46
C GLY A 236 -1.30 13.45 -17.71
N GLU A 237 -1.45 13.67 -16.40
CA GLU A 237 -0.46 14.34 -15.55
C GLU A 237 0.67 13.42 -15.08
N LEU A 238 0.49 12.10 -15.19
CA LEU A 238 1.45 11.09 -14.71
C LEU A 238 2.84 11.28 -15.34
N ARG A 239 2.90 11.35 -16.67
CA ARG A 239 4.18 11.49 -17.39
C ARG A 239 4.87 12.82 -17.06
N PRO A 240 4.20 14.00 -17.14
CA PRO A 240 4.78 15.26 -16.70
C PRO A 240 5.34 15.21 -15.27
N ALA A 241 4.61 14.61 -14.32
CA ALA A 241 5.05 14.49 -12.94
C ALA A 241 6.34 13.66 -12.80
N LEU A 242 6.41 12.50 -13.46
CA LEU A 242 7.61 11.66 -13.48
C LEU A 242 8.84 12.40 -14.08
N VAL A 243 8.65 13.12 -15.18
CA VAL A 243 9.70 13.90 -15.85
C VAL A 243 10.22 15.03 -14.96
N GLU A 244 9.33 15.75 -14.28
CA GLU A 244 9.72 16.83 -13.36
C GLU A 244 10.51 16.26 -12.18
N MET A 245 10.01 15.19 -11.57
CA MET A 245 10.67 14.56 -10.42
C MET A 245 12.08 14.07 -10.75
N VAL A 246 12.31 13.44 -11.91
CA VAL A 246 13.67 12.97 -12.26
C VAL A 246 14.61 14.14 -12.54
N ARG A 247 14.11 15.23 -13.13
CA ARG A 247 14.90 16.46 -13.35
C ARG A 247 15.33 17.08 -12.02
N SER A 248 14.39 17.20 -11.08
CA SER A 248 14.66 17.70 -9.73
C SER A 248 15.65 16.80 -8.99
N GLY A 249 15.43 15.48 -9.01
CA GLY A 249 16.30 14.52 -8.34
C GLY A 249 17.73 14.52 -8.88
N ARG A 250 17.92 14.60 -10.20
CA ARG A 250 19.27 14.73 -10.82
C ARG A 250 19.97 16.03 -10.43
N THR A 251 19.22 17.11 -10.19
CA THR A 251 19.78 18.38 -9.69
C THR A 251 20.25 18.24 -8.24
N MET A 252 19.48 17.56 -7.39
CA MET A 252 19.83 17.32 -5.98
C MET A 252 21.12 16.48 -5.86
N MET A 253 21.29 15.45 -6.69
CA MET A 253 22.52 14.63 -6.72
C MET A 253 23.77 15.45 -7.01
N LYS A 254 23.71 16.32 -8.03
CA LYS A 254 24.85 17.19 -8.41
C LYS A 254 25.25 18.17 -7.31
N THR A 255 24.31 18.57 -6.44
CA THR A 255 24.59 19.44 -5.31
C THR A 255 25.27 18.67 -4.18
N ASN A 256 24.84 17.43 -3.90
CA ASN A 256 25.46 16.59 -2.87
C ASN A 256 26.88 16.14 -3.23
N ASP A 257 27.19 15.94 -4.51
CA ASP A 257 28.55 15.59 -4.96
C ASP A 257 29.56 16.76 -4.85
N ARG A 258 29.09 17.99 -4.59
CA ARG A 258 29.92 19.20 -4.47
C ARG A 258 30.18 19.63 -3.02
N THR A 259 29.62 18.91 -2.04
CA THR A 259 29.75 19.17 -0.59
C THR A 259 30.46 18.02 0.08
#